data_AF-A0A8J2MP99-F1
#
_entry.id   AF-A0A8J2MP99-F1
#
_cell.length_a   1.000
_cell.length_b   1.000
_cell.length_c   1.000
_cell.angle_alpha   90.00
_cell.angle_beta   90.00
_cell.angle_gamma   90.00
#
_symmetry.space_group_name_H-M   'P 1'
#
loop_
_entity.id
_entity.type
_entity.pdbx_description
1 polymer ?
#
loop_
_entity_poly.entity_id
_entity_poly.type
_entity_poly.pdbx_seq_one_letter_code
_entity_poly.pdbx_strand_id
1 'polypeptide(L)'
;MFWRNKFLLNNFGFCKPWRVIEKKFFHHERLVFGNENVTPATIGIIDGEIHVGMNEEQIHKLSNPDTKTFKCSAREICSIAAGGLNGGTTVGATVTIANLAGIAVMATGGIGGVHRNAENTFDISSDLIVMSHTPVSVETHGVPVISIGTKMFPAFYSRTTVDKIPAPMTVPGAREAARCINVQRMMKLSSGLIFAVPIPEAAALEPSEIEGLIQTALKEAESNKITGKEVTPYLLKRVKELTSGKSLSANKALIENNARVAGEIATELYNLSSQLNPAPGPKSALSTAINQKDQVVVIGGAVVDNILQVEEPIIKFDGRTNKGVSRKSFGGVARNIAASLLALGVGETKFITVVGDDQPGLEIFRSFGKNGRIKILSDINGECHFGFGEMDLLNSMEPNLVRDNRSGFEKAKLIVLDGNPSLETINEVIDIAVNCSVPGK
;
A
#
# COMPACT_ATOMS: atom_id res chain seq x y z
N MET A 1 -24.67 -21.87 8.24
CA MET A 1 -25.07 -22.86 7.21
C MET A 1 -23.90 -23.01 6.24
N PHE A 2 -23.48 -24.21 5.85
CA PHE A 2 -22.34 -24.41 4.92
C PHE A 2 -22.77 -24.12 3.48
N TRP A 3 -22.08 -23.22 2.78
CA TRP A 3 -22.16 -23.12 1.31
C TRP A 3 -20.75 -23.03 0.67
N ARG A 4 -20.21 -24.20 0.32
CA ARG A 4 -19.18 -24.33 -0.72
C ARG A 4 -19.88 -24.09 -2.07
N ASN A 5 -19.51 -23.03 -2.81
CA ASN A 5 -19.83 -22.83 -4.23
C ASN A 5 -19.15 -21.52 -4.68
N LYS A 6 -18.34 -21.41 -5.75
CA LYS A 6 -18.15 -22.18 -7.00
C LYS A 6 -19.32 -22.18 -7.99
N PHE A 7 -20.28 -21.24 -7.87
CA PHE A 7 -21.49 -21.22 -8.71
C PHE A 7 -21.98 -19.81 -9.16
N LEU A 8 -21.21 -18.74 -8.98
CA LEU A 8 -21.63 -17.35 -9.29
C LEU A 8 -20.86 -16.71 -10.46
N LEU A 9 -20.61 -17.45 -11.54
CA LEU A 9 -20.04 -16.92 -12.80
C LEU A 9 -20.88 -17.18 -14.06
N ASN A 10 -21.99 -17.94 -13.98
CA ASN A 10 -22.72 -18.42 -15.16
C ASN A 10 -24.11 -17.81 -15.40
N ASN A 11 -24.65 -17.00 -14.48
CA ASN A 11 -26.08 -16.62 -14.48
C ASN A 11 -26.41 -15.19 -14.96
N PHE A 12 -25.47 -14.47 -15.58
CA PHE A 12 -25.75 -13.19 -16.26
C PHE A 12 -25.61 -13.35 -17.78
N GLY A 13 -26.71 -13.68 -18.45
CA GLY A 13 -26.77 -14.07 -19.87
C GLY A 13 -26.55 -12.95 -20.90
N PHE A 14 -25.71 -11.96 -20.60
CA PHE A 14 -25.31 -10.89 -21.54
C PHE A 14 -23.84 -10.93 -21.95
N CYS A 15 -23.01 -11.74 -21.28
CA CYS A 15 -21.68 -12.07 -21.75
C CYS A 15 -21.65 -13.51 -22.26
N LYS A 16 -20.84 -13.77 -23.31
CA LYS A 16 -20.34 -15.14 -23.56
C LYS A 16 -19.65 -15.63 -22.27
N PRO A 17 -19.74 -16.91 -21.90
CA PRO A 17 -19.04 -17.42 -20.71
C PRO A 17 -17.57 -17.05 -20.81
N TRP A 18 -17.02 -16.47 -19.73
CA TRP A 18 -15.62 -16.01 -19.66
C TRP A 18 -14.72 -17.10 -20.25
N ARG A 19 -14.15 -16.84 -21.44
CA ARG A 19 -13.24 -17.79 -22.06
C ARG A 19 -12.08 -17.96 -21.10
N VAL A 20 -11.91 -19.22 -20.68
CA VAL A 20 -10.97 -19.60 -19.63
C VAL A 20 -9.62 -18.98 -19.95
N ILE A 21 -9.02 -18.34 -18.94
CA ILE A 21 -7.66 -17.79 -18.95
C ILE A 21 -6.76 -18.80 -19.68
N GLU A 22 -6.44 -18.52 -20.95
CA GLU A 22 -5.59 -19.41 -21.74
C GLU A 22 -4.16 -19.23 -21.20
N LYS A 23 -3.84 -20.04 -20.19
CA LYS A 23 -2.50 -20.23 -19.64
C LYS A 23 -1.61 -20.95 -20.66
N LYS A 24 -1.39 -20.30 -21.80
CA LYS A 24 -0.45 -20.67 -22.85
C LYS A 24 0.87 -19.99 -22.51
N PHE A 25 1.91 -20.81 -22.32
CA PHE A 25 3.22 -20.35 -21.88
C PHE A 25 4.23 -20.58 -22.99
N PHE A 26 4.98 -19.55 -23.35
CA PHE A 26 5.82 -19.55 -24.55
C PHE A 26 7.30 -19.66 -24.18
N HIS A 27 8.03 -20.55 -24.85
CA HIS A 27 9.38 -20.93 -24.42
C HIS A 27 10.43 -19.83 -24.58
N HIS A 28 10.24 -18.85 -25.47
CA HIS A 28 11.24 -17.81 -25.72
C HIS A 28 11.51 -16.89 -24.52
N GLU A 29 10.52 -16.63 -23.66
CA GLU A 29 10.72 -15.80 -22.47
C GLU A 29 11.69 -16.44 -21.45
N ARG A 30 11.87 -17.78 -21.44
CA ARG A 30 12.71 -18.51 -20.45
C ARG A 30 14.15 -17.99 -20.35
N LEU A 31 14.72 -17.51 -21.46
CA LEU A 31 16.10 -17.03 -21.51
C LEU A 31 16.36 -15.77 -20.67
N VAL A 32 15.32 -14.99 -20.35
CA VAL A 32 15.44 -13.76 -19.54
C VAL A 32 15.55 -14.06 -18.03
N PHE A 33 14.98 -15.18 -17.57
CA PHE A 33 14.86 -15.49 -16.14
C PHE A 33 16.01 -16.31 -15.57
N GLY A 34 16.85 -16.92 -16.44
CA GLY A 34 18.01 -17.72 -16.03
C GLY A 34 17.69 -19.00 -15.24
N ASN A 35 16.43 -19.41 -15.18
CA ASN A 35 15.94 -20.49 -14.33
C ASN A 35 14.76 -21.22 -15.00
N GLU A 36 14.97 -22.47 -15.40
CA GLU A 36 14.00 -23.27 -16.17
C GLU A 36 12.72 -23.62 -15.41
N ASN A 37 12.75 -23.53 -14.07
CA ASN A 37 11.62 -23.86 -13.19
C ASN A 37 10.57 -22.74 -13.11
N VAL A 38 10.92 -21.53 -13.57
CA VAL A 38 10.02 -20.38 -13.57
C VAL A 38 9.33 -20.29 -14.93
N THR A 39 8.00 -20.29 -14.91
CA THR A 39 7.19 -20.07 -16.12
C THR A 39 6.68 -18.64 -16.12
N PRO A 40 7.17 -17.77 -17.02
CA PRO A 40 6.71 -16.39 -17.10
C PRO A 40 5.29 -16.30 -17.70
N ALA A 41 4.63 -15.18 -17.44
CA ALA A 41 3.25 -14.95 -17.83
C ALA A 41 3.03 -13.45 -18.07
N THR A 42 3.46 -12.95 -19.23
CA THR A 42 3.13 -11.59 -19.68
C THR A 42 1.60 -11.42 -19.75
N ILE A 43 1.10 -10.27 -19.27
CA ILE A 43 -0.33 -9.96 -19.10
C ILE A 43 -0.70 -8.75 -19.95
N GLY A 44 -1.93 -8.76 -20.50
CA GLY A 44 -2.49 -7.67 -21.28
C GLY A 44 -3.91 -7.98 -21.75
N ILE A 45 -4.48 -7.08 -22.55
CA ILE A 45 -5.82 -7.23 -23.15
C ILE A 45 -5.69 -7.13 -24.67
N ILE A 46 -6.22 -8.11 -25.41
CA ILE A 46 -6.24 -8.12 -26.88
C ILE A 46 -7.69 -8.21 -27.35
N ASP A 47 -8.12 -7.24 -28.15
CA ASP A 47 -9.49 -7.16 -28.72
C ASP A 47 -10.61 -7.41 -27.68
N GLY A 48 -10.39 -7.01 -26.43
CA GLY A 48 -11.27 -7.21 -25.29
C GLY A 48 -11.04 -8.49 -24.45
N GLU A 49 -10.32 -9.50 -24.94
CA GLU A 49 -9.98 -10.71 -24.17
C GLU A 49 -8.74 -10.47 -23.28
N ILE A 50 -8.81 -10.86 -22.00
CA ILE A 50 -7.72 -10.70 -21.02
C ILE A 50 -6.81 -11.93 -21.07
N HIS A 51 -5.51 -11.72 -21.34
CA HIS A 51 -4.51 -12.78 -21.45
C HIS A 51 -3.56 -12.79 -20.25
N VAL A 52 -3.14 -14.01 -19.86
CA VAL A 52 -2.17 -14.27 -18.77
C VAL A 52 -1.24 -15.39 -19.24
N GLY A 53 -0.11 -15.00 -19.83
CA GLY A 53 0.64 -15.82 -20.78
C GLY A 53 0.31 -15.41 -22.21
N MET A 54 0.79 -14.22 -22.60
CA MET A 54 0.68 -13.73 -23.98
C MET A 54 1.73 -14.40 -24.89
N ASN A 55 1.38 -14.60 -26.16
CA ASN A 55 2.29 -15.09 -27.18
C ASN A 55 3.05 -13.93 -27.87
N GLU A 56 4.07 -14.25 -28.67
CA GLU A 56 4.90 -13.24 -29.35
C GLU A 56 4.10 -12.36 -30.33
N GLU A 57 3.10 -12.92 -31.02
CA GLU A 57 2.20 -12.18 -31.93
C GLU A 57 1.34 -11.15 -31.18
N GLN A 58 0.81 -11.52 -30.01
CA GLN A 58 0.01 -10.67 -29.12
C GLN A 58 0.87 -9.59 -28.45
N ILE A 59 2.09 -9.94 -28.02
CA ILE A 59 3.07 -8.97 -27.49
C ILE A 59 3.47 -7.98 -28.61
N HIS A 60 3.76 -8.49 -29.80
CA HIS A 60 4.04 -7.66 -30.97
C HIS A 60 2.87 -6.73 -31.30
N LYS A 61 1.63 -7.24 -31.28
CA LYS A 61 0.40 -6.46 -31.48
C LYS A 61 0.23 -5.33 -30.45
N LEU A 62 0.52 -5.55 -29.16
CA LEU A 62 0.52 -4.45 -28.18
C LEU A 62 1.63 -3.42 -28.44
N SER A 63 2.80 -3.86 -28.92
CA SER A 63 3.97 -3.01 -29.15
C SER A 63 3.95 -2.23 -30.47
N ASN A 64 3.13 -2.65 -31.44
CA ASN A 64 3.08 -2.08 -32.78
C ASN A 64 2.45 -0.66 -32.77
N PRO A 65 3.16 0.40 -33.21
CA PRO A 65 2.63 1.76 -33.27
C PRO A 65 1.35 1.93 -34.09
N ASP A 66 1.13 1.10 -35.11
CA ASP A 66 -0.07 1.13 -35.96
C ASP A 66 -1.30 0.51 -35.26
N THR A 67 -1.08 -0.26 -34.18
CA THR A 67 -2.16 -0.86 -33.39
C THR A 67 -2.60 0.10 -32.28
N LYS A 68 -3.90 0.43 -32.24
CA LYS A 68 -4.47 1.31 -31.22
C LYS A 68 -4.58 0.62 -29.86
N THR A 69 -3.46 0.60 -29.14
CA THR A 69 -3.33 0.07 -27.78
C THR A 69 -3.53 1.18 -26.75
N PHE A 70 -4.37 0.92 -25.74
CA PHE A 70 -4.61 1.83 -24.62
C PHE A 70 -3.71 1.47 -23.41
N LYS A 71 -3.18 2.49 -22.71
CA LYS A 71 -2.56 2.33 -21.39
C LYS A 71 -3.66 2.04 -20.36
N CYS A 72 -3.70 0.83 -19.82
CA CYS A 72 -4.78 0.28 -19.00
C CYS A 72 -4.39 0.21 -17.52
N SER A 73 -4.89 1.12 -16.69
CA SER A 73 -4.87 0.96 -15.22
C SER A 73 -6.05 0.12 -14.74
N ALA A 74 -6.10 -0.26 -13.46
CA ALA A 74 -7.10 -1.21 -12.95
C ALA A 74 -8.55 -0.75 -13.17
N ARG A 75 -8.82 0.56 -13.12
CA ARG A 75 -10.14 1.15 -13.40
C ARG A 75 -10.56 1.09 -14.88
N GLU A 76 -9.61 0.89 -15.80
CA GLU A 76 -9.85 0.85 -17.24
C GLU A 76 -9.98 -0.59 -17.78
N ILE A 77 -9.71 -1.63 -16.96
CA ILE A 77 -9.84 -3.05 -17.36
C ILE A 77 -11.25 -3.33 -17.92
N CYS A 78 -12.30 -2.94 -17.18
CA CYS A 78 -13.67 -3.24 -17.54
C CYS A 78 -14.13 -2.55 -18.84
N SER A 79 -13.69 -1.31 -19.09
CA SER A 79 -14.09 -0.55 -20.28
C SER A 79 -13.30 -0.96 -21.53
N ILE A 80 -12.02 -1.32 -21.39
CA ILE A 80 -11.20 -1.86 -22.48
C ILE A 80 -11.67 -3.27 -22.85
N ALA A 81 -11.95 -4.13 -21.86
CA ALA A 81 -12.48 -5.48 -22.08
C ALA A 81 -13.87 -5.45 -22.76
N ALA A 82 -14.83 -4.72 -22.19
CA ALA A 82 -16.19 -4.63 -22.74
C ALA A 82 -16.26 -3.91 -24.09
N GLY A 83 -15.31 -3.01 -24.38
CA GLY A 83 -15.22 -2.29 -25.64
C GLY A 83 -14.57 -3.06 -26.80
N GLY A 84 -14.06 -4.28 -26.57
CA GLY A 84 -13.31 -5.03 -27.60
C GLY A 84 -11.96 -4.39 -27.95
N LEU A 85 -11.30 -3.74 -26.98
CA LEU A 85 -10.12 -2.91 -27.21
C LEU A 85 -8.81 -3.60 -26.78
N ASN A 86 -7.70 -3.13 -27.34
CA ASN A 86 -6.35 -3.57 -27.00
C ASN A 86 -5.80 -2.73 -25.83
N GLY A 87 -5.18 -3.36 -24.83
CA GLY A 87 -4.77 -2.73 -23.58
C GLY A 87 -3.45 -3.25 -23.02
N GLY A 88 -2.44 -2.38 -22.93
CA GLY A 88 -1.20 -2.63 -22.20
C GLY A 88 -1.36 -2.22 -20.74
N THR A 89 -1.20 -3.16 -19.81
CA THR A 89 -1.58 -2.98 -18.40
C THR A 89 -0.50 -2.28 -17.55
N THR A 90 -0.90 -1.32 -16.70
CA THR A 90 -0.02 -0.75 -15.65
C THR A 90 0.20 -1.75 -14.53
N VAL A 91 1.10 -1.44 -13.58
CA VAL A 91 1.39 -2.32 -12.44
C VAL A 91 0.11 -2.68 -11.67
N GLY A 92 -0.77 -1.72 -11.36
CA GLY A 92 -2.04 -1.98 -10.71
C GLY A 92 -2.95 -2.94 -11.50
N ALA A 93 -3.09 -2.76 -12.82
CA ALA A 93 -3.91 -3.65 -13.63
C ALA A 93 -3.30 -5.06 -13.71
N THR A 94 -1.99 -5.16 -13.92
CA THR A 94 -1.26 -6.43 -13.96
C THR A 94 -1.33 -7.16 -12.62
N VAL A 95 -1.13 -6.47 -11.48
CA VAL A 95 -1.27 -7.02 -10.12
C VAL A 95 -2.70 -7.52 -9.85
N THR A 96 -3.72 -6.78 -10.30
CA THR A 96 -5.13 -7.19 -10.19
C THR A 96 -5.38 -8.51 -10.93
N ILE A 97 -4.97 -8.59 -12.20
CA ILE A 97 -5.18 -9.77 -13.05
C ILE A 97 -4.33 -10.96 -12.57
N ALA A 98 -3.08 -10.72 -12.16
CA ALA A 98 -2.18 -11.72 -11.61
C ALA A 98 -2.75 -12.36 -10.34
N ASN A 99 -3.27 -11.56 -9.41
CA ASN A 99 -3.92 -12.04 -8.19
C ASN A 99 -5.15 -12.92 -8.50
N LEU A 100 -6.01 -12.48 -9.44
CA LEU A 100 -7.16 -13.27 -9.91
C LEU A 100 -6.74 -14.58 -10.60
N ALA A 101 -5.58 -14.62 -11.26
CA ALA A 101 -5.01 -15.80 -11.89
C ALA A 101 -4.24 -16.73 -10.92
N GLY A 102 -4.12 -16.34 -9.64
CA GLY A 102 -3.39 -17.06 -8.58
C GLY A 102 -1.87 -16.86 -8.57
N ILE A 103 -1.35 -15.90 -9.34
CA ILE A 103 0.09 -15.63 -9.47
C ILE A 103 0.60 -14.89 -8.23
N ALA A 104 1.75 -15.32 -7.71
CA ALA A 104 2.28 -14.89 -6.41
C ALA A 104 3.33 -13.78 -6.46
N VAL A 105 4.00 -13.62 -7.61
CA VAL A 105 5.15 -12.72 -7.80
C VAL A 105 5.00 -12.05 -9.16
N MET A 106 5.29 -10.75 -9.23
CA MET A 106 5.33 -9.97 -10.47
C MET A 106 6.68 -9.24 -10.56
N ALA A 107 7.25 -9.20 -11.76
CA ALA A 107 8.39 -8.33 -12.08
C ALA A 107 7.91 -7.07 -12.83
N THR A 108 8.64 -5.98 -12.65
CA THR A 108 8.55 -4.74 -13.45
C THR A 108 9.90 -4.03 -13.38
N GLY A 109 10.20 -3.12 -14.30
CA GLY A 109 11.34 -2.21 -14.14
C GLY A 109 11.12 -1.26 -12.96
N GLY A 110 9.90 -0.77 -12.78
CA GLY A 110 9.52 0.12 -11.68
C GLY A 110 8.01 0.22 -11.50
N ILE A 111 7.59 0.86 -10.42
CA ILE A 111 6.18 1.14 -10.08
C ILE A 111 5.82 2.59 -10.42
N GLY A 112 4.55 2.87 -10.69
CA GLY A 112 4.04 4.22 -10.54
C GLY A 112 3.99 4.61 -9.06
N GLY A 113 4.28 5.88 -8.75
CA GLY A 113 4.31 6.40 -7.39
C GLY A 113 3.61 7.75 -7.26
N VAL A 114 3.97 8.50 -6.23
CA VAL A 114 3.67 9.93 -6.10
C VAL A 114 4.57 10.68 -7.11
N HIS A 115 3.99 11.49 -8.00
CA HIS A 115 4.80 12.35 -8.88
C HIS A 115 5.38 13.55 -8.11
N ARG A 116 6.36 14.25 -8.70
CA ARG A 116 6.89 15.49 -8.11
C ARG A 116 5.88 16.62 -8.32
N ASN A 117 5.75 17.53 -7.37
CA ASN A 117 4.68 18.52 -7.31
C ASN A 117 3.27 17.89 -7.12
N ALA A 118 3.17 16.66 -6.61
CA ALA A 118 1.89 16.02 -6.28
C ALA A 118 1.21 16.68 -5.06
N GLU A 119 1.98 17.38 -4.22
CA GLU A 119 1.51 18.28 -3.18
C GLU A 119 0.52 19.35 -3.71
N ASN A 120 0.76 19.89 -4.92
CA ASN A 120 -0.15 20.85 -5.58
C ASN A 120 -1.03 20.22 -6.69
N THR A 121 -0.58 19.14 -7.34
CA THR A 121 -1.27 18.55 -8.51
C THR A 121 -2.11 17.31 -8.20
N PHE A 122 -1.89 16.68 -7.05
CA PHE A 122 -2.47 15.39 -6.63
C PHE A 122 -2.23 14.25 -7.64
N ASP A 123 -1.20 14.35 -8.49
CA ASP A 123 -0.83 13.32 -9.48
C ASP A 123 -0.12 12.13 -8.81
N ILE A 124 -0.93 11.22 -8.27
CA ILE A 124 -0.50 10.02 -7.54
C ILE A 124 -0.96 8.79 -8.33
N SER A 125 -0.04 7.88 -8.65
CA SER A 125 -0.39 6.68 -9.41
C SER A 125 -1.42 5.81 -8.70
N SER A 126 -2.49 5.47 -9.43
CA SER A 126 -3.48 4.48 -9.00
C SER A 126 -2.88 3.11 -8.68
N ASP A 127 -1.67 2.82 -9.18
CA ASP A 127 -0.95 1.60 -8.83
C ASP A 127 -0.87 1.47 -7.30
N LEU A 128 -0.48 2.52 -6.55
CA LEU A 128 -0.35 2.50 -5.09
C LEU A 128 -1.65 2.11 -4.35
N ILE A 129 -2.81 2.56 -4.87
CA ILE A 129 -4.13 2.32 -4.27
C ILE A 129 -4.61 0.90 -4.56
N VAL A 130 -4.40 0.40 -5.78
CA VAL A 130 -4.69 -1.00 -6.12
C VAL A 130 -3.82 -1.93 -5.28
N MET A 131 -2.56 -1.54 -5.16
CA MET A 131 -1.53 -2.22 -4.40
C MET A 131 -1.86 -2.24 -2.88
N SER A 132 -2.44 -1.21 -2.26
CA SER A 132 -2.85 -1.32 -0.83
C SER A 132 -3.98 -2.33 -0.57
N HIS A 133 -4.72 -2.74 -1.61
CA HIS A 133 -5.82 -3.71 -1.54
C HIS A 133 -5.49 -5.09 -2.16
N THR A 134 -4.27 -5.28 -2.66
CA THR A 134 -3.82 -6.49 -3.38
C THR A 134 -2.39 -6.84 -2.93
N PRO A 135 -1.93 -8.11 -2.91
CA PRO A 135 -0.66 -8.47 -2.27
C PRO A 135 0.72 -7.96 -2.84
N VAL A 136 0.86 -6.71 -3.31
CA VAL A 136 2.12 -5.92 -3.55
C VAL A 136 1.84 -4.44 -3.17
N SER A 137 2.61 -3.66 -2.35
CA SER A 137 2.50 -2.16 -2.18
C SER A 137 3.58 -1.45 -1.29
N VAL A 138 3.37 -0.13 -0.98
CA VAL A 138 4.25 0.87 -0.33
C VAL A 138 3.74 1.39 1.05
N GLU A 139 4.67 1.93 1.83
CA GLU A 139 4.62 2.30 3.27
C GLU A 139 3.43 3.14 3.74
N THR A 140 3.12 4.30 3.13
CA THR A 140 2.11 5.25 3.66
C THR A 140 0.68 4.71 3.67
N HIS A 141 0.42 3.61 2.95
CA HIS A 141 -0.86 2.89 2.95
C HIS A 141 -0.77 1.54 3.70
N GLY A 142 0.19 1.42 4.63
CA GLY A 142 0.31 0.29 5.56
C GLY A 142 0.98 -0.95 4.99
N VAL A 143 1.94 -0.79 4.06
CA VAL A 143 2.49 -1.93 3.31
C VAL A 143 4.03 -1.93 3.21
N PRO A 144 4.73 -3.04 3.51
CA PRO A 144 6.20 -3.07 3.53
C PRO A 144 6.90 -2.82 2.18
N VAL A 145 7.74 -1.78 2.17
CA VAL A 145 8.85 -1.62 1.21
C VAL A 145 10.09 -2.33 1.79
N ILE A 146 10.60 -3.33 1.07
CA ILE A 146 11.72 -4.16 1.51
C ILE A 146 12.82 -4.12 0.45
N SER A 147 13.98 -3.53 0.76
CA SER A 147 15.14 -3.59 -0.12
C SER A 147 15.81 -4.97 -0.07
N ILE A 148 16.16 -5.53 -1.23
CA ILE A 148 16.92 -6.79 -1.32
C ILE A 148 18.42 -6.49 -1.47
N GLY A 149 19.23 -7.04 -0.56
CA GLY A 149 20.70 -6.99 -0.63
C GLY A 149 21.34 -5.61 -0.41
N THR A 150 20.58 -4.60 0.02
CA THR A 150 21.07 -3.24 0.28
C THR A 150 20.36 -2.60 1.47
N LYS A 151 21.06 -1.70 2.17
CA LYS A 151 20.51 -0.85 3.25
C LYS A 151 19.96 0.50 2.77
N MET A 152 20.18 0.83 1.49
CA MET A 152 19.73 2.09 0.88
C MET A 152 18.48 1.85 0.04
N PHE A 153 17.67 2.88 -0.17
CA PHE A 153 16.54 2.81 -1.10
C PHE A 153 17.03 2.92 -2.57
N PRO A 154 16.75 1.92 -3.44
CA PRO A 154 17.12 1.97 -4.86
C PRO A 154 16.38 3.06 -5.63
N ALA A 155 17.12 3.87 -6.41
CA ALA A 155 16.58 4.99 -7.16
C ALA A 155 16.50 4.70 -8.67
N PHE A 156 15.87 3.57 -9.04
CA PHE A 156 15.62 3.12 -10.41
C PHE A 156 16.90 3.01 -11.28
N TYR A 157 17.36 4.11 -11.89
CA TYR A 157 18.62 4.19 -12.63
C TYR A 157 19.87 4.10 -11.74
N SER A 158 19.73 4.37 -10.44
CA SER A 158 20.85 4.42 -9.49
C SER A 158 20.64 3.48 -8.30
N ARG A 159 21.74 2.96 -7.73
CA ARG A 159 21.72 2.00 -6.61
C ARG A 159 21.32 2.60 -5.26
N THR A 160 21.26 3.93 -5.17
CA THR A 160 20.83 4.74 -4.03
C THR A 160 20.23 6.05 -4.54
N THR A 161 19.38 6.72 -3.74
CA THR A 161 19.03 8.13 -3.97
C THR A 161 20.23 9.05 -3.74
N VAL A 162 20.16 10.30 -4.24
CA VAL A 162 21.16 11.35 -4.02
C VAL A 162 21.42 11.57 -2.53
N ASP A 163 20.34 11.73 -1.76
CA ASP A 163 20.37 12.00 -0.31
C ASP A 163 20.66 10.75 0.55
N LYS A 164 20.93 9.60 -0.09
CA LYS A 164 21.24 8.32 0.57
C LYS A 164 20.16 7.91 1.58
N ILE A 165 18.91 7.94 1.14
CA ILE A 165 17.75 7.55 1.94
C ILE A 165 17.89 6.07 2.35
N PRO A 166 17.80 5.73 3.65
CA PRO A 166 17.84 4.34 4.10
C PRO A 166 16.57 3.59 3.66
N ALA A 167 16.70 2.28 3.44
CA ALA A 167 15.55 1.43 3.17
C ALA A 167 14.72 1.20 4.46
N PRO A 168 13.38 1.35 4.44
CA PRO A 168 12.53 1.14 5.61
C PRO A 168 12.64 -0.26 6.21
N MET A 169 12.73 -1.28 5.34
CA MET A 169 13.05 -2.66 5.69
C MET A 169 14.05 -3.25 4.68
N THR A 170 14.76 -4.30 5.10
CA THR A 170 15.75 -4.98 4.24
C THR A 170 15.70 -6.50 4.42
N VAL A 171 16.03 -7.24 3.35
CA VAL A 171 16.31 -8.69 3.41
C VAL A 171 17.58 -9.02 2.61
N PRO A 172 18.36 -10.05 3.00
CA PRO A 172 19.63 -10.36 2.34
C PRO A 172 19.46 -10.94 0.92
N GLY A 173 18.36 -11.63 0.62
CA GLY A 173 18.17 -12.28 -0.67
C GLY A 173 16.74 -12.80 -0.93
N ALA A 174 16.58 -13.49 -2.06
CA ALA A 174 15.30 -13.97 -2.58
C ALA A 174 14.58 -14.96 -1.63
N ARG A 175 15.32 -15.74 -0.85
CA ARG A 175 14.78 -16.71 0.12
C ARG A 175 14.05 -16.03 1.27
N GLU A 176 14.61 -14.95 1.80
CA GLU A 176 14.01 -14.17 2.87
C GLU A 176 12.81 -13.36 2.35
N ALA A 177 12.90 -12.83 1.12
CA ALA A 177 11.74 -12.24 0.44
C ALA A 177 10.58 -13.26 0.25
N ALA A 178 10.89 -14.49 -0.18
CA ALA A 178 9.91 -15.56 -0.28
C ALA A 178 9.29 -15.95 1.08
N ARG A 179 10.10 -15.94 2.17
CA ARG A 179 9.59 -16.12 3.54
C ARG A 179 8.61 -15.02 3.94
N CYS A 180 8.88 -13.74 3.60
CA CYS A 180 7.95 -12.65 3.84
C CYS A 180 6.61 -12.86 3.13
N ILE A 181 6.62 -13.26 1.84
CA ILE A 181 5.39 -13.58 1.07
C ILE A 181 4.64 -14.77 1.72
N ASN A 182 5.35 -15.80 2.16
CA ASN A 182 4.73 -16.95 2.81
C ASN A 182 4.06 -16.56 4.15
N VAL A 183 4.71 -15.74 4.99
CA VAL A 183 4.14 -15.26 6.25
C VAL A 183 2.94 -14.35 6.01
N GLN A 184 3.02 -13.39 5.08
CA GLN A 184 1.90 -12.54 4.65
C GLN A 184 0.66 -13.40 4.28
N ARG A 185 0.87 -14.45 3.48
CA ARG A 185 -0.18 -15.39 3.05
C ARG A 185 -0.74 -16.23 4.20
N MET A 186 0.11 -16.74 5.09
CA MET A 186 -0.32 -17.48 6.29
C MET A 186 -1.18 -16.61 7.22
N MET A 187 -0.79 -15.34 7.40
CA MET A 187 -1.52 -14.33 8.17
C MET A 187 -2.75 -13.77 7.44
N LYS A 188 -2.99 -14.17 6.19
CA LYS A 188 -4.09 -13.71 5.32
C LYS A 188 -4.14 -12.19 5.13
N LEU A 189 -2.98 -11.52 5.14
CA LEU A 189 -2.90 -10.09 4.88
C LEU A 189 -3.27 -9.81 3.42
N SER A 190 -4.23 -8.93 3.20
CA SER A 190 -4.62 -8.45 1.86
C SER A 190 -3.65 -7.42 1.30
N SER A 191 -2.91 -6.73 2.19
CA SER A 191 -1.83 -5.83 1.83
C SER A 191 -0.61 -6.58 1.30
N GLY A 192 0.22 -5.85 0.57
CA GLY A 192 1.32 -6.40 -0.20
C GLY A 192 2.70 -6.46 0.44
N LEU A 193 3.67 -6.66 -0.45
CA LEU A 193 5.10 -6.49 -0.22
C LEU A 193 5.70 -5.91 -1.50
N ILE A 194 6.50 -4.85 -1.44
CA ILE A 194 7.34 -4.40 -2.55
C ILE A 194 8.79 -4.73 -2.26
N PHE A 195 9.40 -5.48 -3.18
CA PHE A 195 10.82 -5.81 -3.13
C PHE A 195 11.60 -4.85 -4.01
N ALA A 196 12.27 -3.89 -3.39
CA ALA A 196 13.11 -2.93 -4.08
C ALA A 196 14.48 -3.56 -4.37
N VAL A 197 14.73 -3.87 -5.64
CA VAL A 197 15.98 -4.49 -6.09
C VAL A 197 16.88 -3.41 -6.69
N PRO A 198 18.15 -3.26 -6.24
CA PRO A 198 19.07 -2.29 -6.83
C PRO A 198 19.54 -2.74 -8.22
N ILE A 199 19.58 -1.80 -9.16
CA ILE A 199 20.13 -1.98 -10.52
C ILE A 199 21.55 -2.59 -10.48
N PRO A 200 21.92 -3.48 -11.42
CA PRO A 200 23.28 -4.00 -11.51
C PRO A 200 24.32 -2.88 -11.60
N GLU A 201 25.45 -3.04 -10.90
CA GLU A 201 26.46 -1.99 -10.73
C GLU A 201 27.06 -1.52 -12.07
N ALA A 202 27.35 -2.44 -12.99
CA ALA A 202 27.82 -2.14 -14.33
C ALA A 202 26.80 -1.41 -15.25
N ALA A 203 25.55 -1.25 -14.80
CA ALA A 203 24.48 -0.55 -15.51
C ALA A 203 23.91 0.65 -14.73
N ALA A 204 24.45 0.95 -13.54
CA ALA A 204 24.03 2.06 -12.71
C ALA A 204 24.46 3.41 -13.30
N LEU A 205 23.63 4.44 -13.13
CA LEU A 205 23.98 5.83 -13.41
C LEU A 205 24.27 6.58 -12.11
N GLU A 206 25.14 7.60 -12.16
CA GLU A 206 25.46 8.43 -11.01
C GLU A 206 24.22 9.20 -10.51
N PRO A 207 23.85 9.12 -9.21
CA PRO A 207 22.60 9.69 -8.71
C PRO A 207 22.42 11.17 -9.07
N SER A 208 23.47 11.97 -8.91
CA SER A 208 23.42 13.42 -9.14
C SER A 208 23.40 13.79 -10.64
N GLU A 209 24.01 12.98 -11.52
CA GLU A 209 23.93 13.17 -12.98
C GLU A 209 22.49 12.92 -13.45
N ILE A 210 21.93 11.76 -13.11
CA ILE A 210 20.61 11.38 -13.59
C ILE A 210 19.49 12.22 -12.98
N GLU A 211 19.61 12.63 -11.71
CA GLU A 211 18.66 13.54 -11.06
C GLU A 211 18.61 14.89 -11.76
N GLY A 212 19.76 15.48 -12.11
CA GLY A 212 19.81 16.73 -12.87
C GLY A 212 19.11 16.65 -14.23
N LEU A 213 19.26 15.52 -14.93
CA LEU A 213 18.58 15.30 -16.21
C LEU A 213 17.07 15.04 -16.06
N ILE A 214 16.64 14.37 -14.98
CA ILE A 214 15.21 14.20 -14.64
C ILE A 214 14.57 15.56 -14.32
N GLN A 215 15.24 16.41 -13.55
CA GLN A 215 14.79 17.77 -13.23
C GLN A 215 14.67 18.66 -14.49
N THR A 216 15.59 18.52 -15.45
CA THR A 216 15.48 19.18 -16.76
C THR A 216 14.25 18.69 -17.53
N ALA A 217 14.06 17.37 -17.65
CA ALA A 217 12.91 16.79 -18.36
C ALA A 217 11.56 17.16 -17.72
N LEU A 218 11.50 17.31 -16.38
CA LEU A 218 10.30 17.77 -15.67
C LEU A 218 9.93 19.21 -16.00
N LYS A 219 10.90 20.14 -15.97
CA LYS A 219 10.67 21.55 -16.33
C LYS A 219 10.24 21.72 -17.79
N GLU A 220 10.77 20.89 -18.69
CA GLU A 220 10.30 20.83 -20.08
C GLU A 220 8.88 20.24 -20.18
N ALA A 221 8.54 19.22 -19.41
CA ALA A 221 7.18 18.65 -19.39
C ALA A 221 6.14 19.67 -18.94
N GLU A 222 6.43 20.40 -17.86
CA GLU A 222 5.62 21.51 -17.33
C GLU A 222 5.47 22.64 -18.36
N SER A 223 6.58 23.08 -18.96
CA SER A 223 6.59 24.10 -20.02
C SER A 223 5.73 23.71 -21.23
N ASN A 224 5.70 22.42 -21.57
CA ASN A 224 4.87 21.85 -22.63
C ASN A 224 3.45 21.44 -22.16
N LYS A 225 3.08 21.71 -20.89
CA LYS A 225 1.77 21.42 -20.27
C LYS A 225 1.38 19.93 -20.29
N ILE A 226 2.37 19.04 -20.25
CA ILE A 226 2.17 17.59 -20.24
C ILE A 226 1.78 17.16 -18.83
N THR A 227 0.64 16.49 -18.68
CA THR A 227 -0.01 16.25 -17.38
C THR A 227 -0.56 14.82 -17.25
N GLY A 228 -0.62 14.31 -16.01
CA GLY A 228 -1.17 13.00 -15.68
C GLY A 228 -0.49 11.84 -16.43
N LYS A 229 -1.30 10.95 -17.02
CA LYS A 229 -0.86 9.66 -17.58
C LYS A 229 0.22 9.75 -18.68
N GLU A 230 0.38 10.92 -19.32
CA GLU A 230 1.36 11.18 -20.38
C GLU A 230 2.72 11.70 -19.86
N VAL A 231 2.81 12.08 -18.58
CA VAL A 231 4.06 12.54 -17.94
C VAL A 231 5.12 11.45 -17.96
N THR A 232 4.82 10.24 -17.49
CA THR A 232 5.82 9.15 -17.44
C THR A 232 6.35 8.77 -18.84
N PRO A 233 5.50 8.57 -19.88
CA PRO A 233 5.97 8.37 -21.25
C PRO A 233 6.88 9.48 -21.77
N TYR A 234 6.53 10.76 -21.52
CA TYR A 234 7.36 11.89 -21.92
C TYR A 234 8.72 11.89 -21.20
N LEU A 235 8.73 11.75 -19.86
CA LEU A 235 9.96 11.74 -19.07
C LEU A 235 10.90 10.59 -19.48
N LEU A 236 10.39 9.38 -19.69
CA LEU A 236 11.20 8.25 -20.15
C LEU A 236 11.79 8.50 -21.55
N LYS A 237 11.02 9.07 -22.48
CA LYS A 237 11.52 9.48 -23.80
C LYS A 237 12.61 10.55 -23.66
N ARG A 238 12.37 11.58 -22.85
CA ARG A 238 13.24 12.75 -22.76
C ARG A 238 14.53 12.47 -22.00
N VAL A 239 14.48 11.70 -20.93
CA VAL A 239 15.68 11.22 -20.22
C VAL A 239 16.51 10.29 -21.12
N LYS A 240 15.89 9.47 -21.99
CA LYS A 240 16.61 8.72 -23.03
C LYS A 240 17.37 9.64 -23.99
N GLU A 241 16.75 10.73 -24.47
CA GLU A 241 17.41 11.72 -25.33
C GLU A 241 18.58 12.41 -24.59
N LEU A 242 18.32 12.96 -23.40
CA LEU A 242 19.31 13.69 -22.58
C LEU A 242 20.51 12.83 -22.16
N THR A 243 20.31 11.53 -21.94
CA THR A 243 21.39 10.58 -21.58
C THR A 243 22.07 9.93 -22.79
N SER A 244 21.81 10.39 -24.02
CA SER A 244 22.31 9.75 -25.26
C SER A 244 22.04 8.23 -25.31
N GLY A 245 20.90 7.80 -24.77
CA GLY A 245 20.48 6.41 -24.69
C GLY A 245 20.93 5.62 -23.45
N LYS A 246 21.87 6.12 -22.61
CA LYS A 246 22.37 5.35 -21.44
C LYS A 246 21.22 4.87 -20.52
N SER A 247 20.22 5.73 -20.28
CA SER A 247 19.08 5.38 -19.42
C SER A 247 18.18 4.27 -19.98
N LEU A 248 18.11 4.10 -21.31
CA LEU A 248 17.39 2.98 -21.92
C LEU A 248 18.12 1.66 -21.65
N SER A 249 19.45 1.65 -21.76
CA SER A 249 20.29 0.50 -21.42
C SER A 249 20.20 0.16 -19.93
N ALA A 250 20.24 1.17 -19.06
CA ALA A 250 20.07 1.01 -17.62
C ALA A 250 18.68 0.44 -17.26
N ASN A 251 17.61 0.97 -17.85
CA ASN A 251 16.25 0.47 -17.65
C ASN A 251 16.10 -0.99 -18.13
N LYS A 252 16.70 -1.34 -19.28
CA LYS A 252 16.72 -2.74 -19.76
C LYS A 252 17.41 -3.67 -18.73
N ALA A 253 18.61 -3.32 -18.29
CA ALA A 253 19.35 -4.12 -17.32
C ALA A 253 18.64 -4.21 -15.95
N LEU A 254 17.92 -3.16 -15.54
CA LEU A 254 17.04 -3.18 -14.37
C LEU A 254 15.87 -4.15 -14.55
N ILE A 255 15.17 -4.13 -15.68
CA ILE A 255 14.05 -5.04 -15.98
C ILE A 255 14.53 -6.50 -15.97
N GLU A 256 15.65 -6.80 -16.63
CA GLU A 256 16.24 -8.15 -16.68
C GLU A 256 16.67 -8.63 -15.28
N ASN A 257 17.29 -7.76 -14.48
CA ASN A 257 17.67 -8.07 -13.10
C ASN A 257 16.45 -8.29 -12.18
N ASN A 258 15.41 -7.47 -12.31
CA ASN A 258 14.18 -7.60 -11.53
C ASN A 258 13.41 -8.87 -11.92
N ALA A 259 13.41 -9.24 -13.21
CA ALA A 259 12.86 -10.51 -13.72
C ALA A 259 13.58 -11.72 -13.12
N ARG A 260 14.92 -11.74 -13.14
CA ARG A 260 15.75 -12.79 -12.51
C ARG A 260 15.44 -12.92 -11.01
N VAL A 261 15.48 -11.84 -10.25
CA VAL A 261 15.23 -11.87 -8.79
C VAL A 261 13.79 -12.28 -8.47
N ALA A 262 12.80 -11.86 -9.26
CA ALA A 262 11.42 -12.34 -9.13
C ALA A 262 11.31 -13.85 -9.39
N GLY A 263 12.06 -14.40 -10.35
CA GLY A 263 12.15 -15.84 -10.60
C GLY A 263 12.79 -16.62 -9.45
N GLU A 264 13.85 -16.08 -8.84
CA GLU A 264 14.48 -16.63 -7.63
C GLU A 264 13.49 -16.65 -6.45
N ILE A 265 12.76 -15.54 -6.22
CA ILE A 265 11.73 -15.46 -5.18
C ILE A 265 10.60 -16.45 -5.43
N ALA A 266 10.13 -16.58 -6.68
CA ALA A 266 9.07 -17.54 -7.04
C ALA A 266 9.52 -19.00 -6.81
N THR A 267 10.79 -19.31 -7.10
CA THR A 267 11.38 -20.63 -6.88
C THR A 267 11.50 -20.95 -5.39
N GLU A 268 12.03 -20.02 -4.58
CA GLU A 268 12.11 -20.20 -3.13
C GLU A 268 10.72 -20.29 -2.48
N LEU A 269 9.73 -19.53 -2.96
CA LEU A 269 8.35 -19.62 -2.48
C LEU A 269 7.72 -20.97 -2.81
N TYR A 270 7.98 -21.52 -4.00
CA TYR A 270 7.57 -22.88 -4.37
C TYR A 270 8.26 -23.93 -3.47
N ASN A 271 9.56 -23.82 -3.25
CA ASN A 271 10.34 -24.71 -2.38
C ASN A 271 9.81 -24.69 -0.93
N LEU A 272 9.53 -23.51 -0.38
CA LEU A 272 8.89 -23.36 0.93
C LEU A 272 7.51 -24.02 0.98
N SER A 273 6.70 -23.86 -0.07
CA SER A 273 5.35 -24.44 -0.15
C SER A 273 5.33 -25.97 -0.29
N SER A 274 6.41 -26.58 -0.80
CA SER A 274 6.52 -28.03 -1.02
C SER A 274 7.29 -28.76 0.09
N GLN A 275 8.21 -28.09 0.78
CA GLN A 275 8.85 -28.61 2.00
C GLN A 275 7.89 -28.63 3.20
N LEU A 276 6.89 -27.74 3.19
CA LEU A 276 5.75 -27.81 4.09
C LEU A 276 4.76 -28.90 3.62
N ASN A 277 4.99 -30.13 4.10
CA ASN A 277 3.87 -30.98 4.47
C ASN A 277 2.88 -30.13 5.29
N PRO A 278 1.56 -30.17 5.03
CA PRO A 278 0.58 -29.48 5.86
C PRO A 278 0.44 -30.21 7.20
N ALA A 279 1.44 -30.04 8.07
CA ALA A 279 1.21 -29.99 9.50
C ALA A 279 -0.01 -29.07 9.69
N PRO A 280 -1.05 -29.49 10.42
CA PRO A 280 -2.26 -28.71 10.55
C PRO A 280 -1.91 -27.39 11.23
N GLY A 281 -1.75 -26.34 10.41
CA GLY A 281 -1.46 -24.99 10.87
C GLY A 281 -2.46 -24.66 11.97
N PRO A 282 -2.00 -24.11 13.11
CA PRO A 282 -2.69 -24.18 14.39
C PRO A 282 -4.17 -23.90 14.18
N LYS A 283 -5.01 -24.92 14.40
CA LYS A 283 -6.46 -24.86 14.11
C LYS A 283 -6.96 -23.52 14.61
N SER A 284 -7.56 -22.71 13.73
CA SER A 284 -7.80 -21.29 14.01
C SER A 284 -8.89 -21.07 15.06
N ALA A 285 -8.54 -21.36 16.31
CA ALA A 285 -8.87 -20.56 17.48
C ALA A 285 -8.73 -19.09 17.07
N LEU A 286 -9.75 -18.30 17.36
CA LEU A 286 -10.03 -17.05 16.67
C LEU A 286 -10.43 -17.17 15.18
N SER A 287 -11.56 -17.85 14.94
CA SER A 287 -12.60 -17.29 14.07
C SER A 287 -13.82 -16.83 14.88
N THR A 288 -13.57 -16.21 16.05
CA THR A 288 -14.57 -15.69 17.00
C THR A 288 -15.21 -14.41 16.46
N ALA A 289 -15.98 -14.54 15.37
CA ALA A 289 -16.63 -13.44 14.68
C ALA A 289 -17.37 -12.50 15.66
N ILE A 290 -17.08 -11.21 15.55
CA ILE A 290 -17.68 -10.16 16.38
C ILE A 290 -19.05 -9.83 15.79
N ASN A 291 -20.08 -10.07 16.58
CA ASN A 291 -21.48 -9.77 16.32
C ASN A 291 -21.86 -8.46 17.01
N GLN A 292 -22.99 -7.90 16.60
CA GLN A 292 -23.52 -6.63 17.13
C GLN A 292 -23.79 -6.62 18.66
N LYS A 293 -23.87 -7.80 19.29
CA LYS A 293 -24.09 -7.98 20.74
C LYS A 293 -22.82 -8.29 21.55
N ASP A 294 -21.67 -8.45 20.90
CA ASP A 294 -20.43 -8.79 21.60
C ASP A 294 -19.77 -7.53 22.17
N GLN A 295 -19.34 -7.58 23.43
CA GLN A 295 -18.58 -6.48 24.04
C GLN A 295 -17.14 -6.47 23.49
N VAL A 296 -16.70 -5.31 23.00
CA VAL A 296 -15.30 -5.06 22.63
C VAL A 296 -14.79 -3.91 23.50
N VAL A 297 -13.63 -4.06 24.12
CA VAL A 297 -12.99 -2.98 24.86
C VAL A 297 -11.84 -2.44 24.03
N VAL A 298 -11.83 -1.13 23.80
CA VAL A 298 -10.77 -0.43 23.06
C VAL A 298 -10.10 0.54 24.03
N ILE A 299 -8.77 0.48 24.16
CA ILE A 299 -7.97 1.39 24.99
C ILE A 299 -7.01 2.17 24.11
N GLY A 300 -6.89 3.48 24.33
CA GLY A 300 -5.83 4.28 23.72
C GLY A 300 -6.17 5.75 23.55
N GLY A 301 -5.44 6.41 22.67
CA GLY A 301 -5.57 7.86 22.48
C GLY A 301 -6.84 8.29 21.74
N ALA A 302 -7.40 9.41 22.20
CA ALA A 302 -8.27 10.29 21.42
C ALA A 302 -7.61 11.67 21.29
N VAL A 303 -7.54 12.21 20.08
CA VAL A 303 -6.99 13.54 19.80
C VAL A 303 -7.90 14.31 18.85
N VAL A 304 -7.67 15.63 18.73
CA VAL A 304 -8.49 16.50 17.86
C VAL A 304 -7.67 17.61 17.27
N ASP A 305 -7.80 17.73 15.95
CA ASP A 305 -6.97 18.57 15.12
C ASP A 305 -7.76 19.86 14.86
N ASN A 306 -7.31 20.96 15.45
CA ASN A 306 -7.83 22.29 15.18
C ASN A 306 -7.01 22.85 14.00
N ILE A 307 -7.57 22.75 12.80
CA ILE A 307 -6.92 23.15 11.55
C ILE A 307 -7.32 24.59 11.26
N LEU A 308 -6.34 25.49 11.31
CA LEU A 308 -6.47 26.88 10.89
C LEU A 308 -5.93 27.00 9.48
N GLN A 309 -6.78 27.27 8.51
CA GLN A 309 -6.41 27.45 7.11
C GLN A 309 -6.38 28.95 6.77
N VAL A 310 -5.19 29.45 6.42
CA VAL A 310 -4.95 30.84 6.03
C VAL A 310 -5.40 31.06 4.57
N GLU A 311 -6.02 32.21 4.27
CA GLU A 311 -6.49 32.56 2.93
C GLU A 311 -5.46 33.38 2.12
N GLU A 312 -4.45 33.97 2.76
CA GLU A 312 -3.32 34.59 2.07
C GLU A 312 -2.42 33.53 1.40
N PRO A 313 -2.02 33.73 0.12
CA PRO A 313 -1.17 32.76 -0.60
C PRO A 313 0.30 32.73 -0.15
N ILE A 314 0.70 33.62 0.77
CA ILE A 314 2.03 33.63 1.40
C ILE A 314 1.84 34.04 2.87
N ILE A 315 2.06 33.09 3.80
CA ILE A 315 2.06 33.36 5.24
C ILE A 315 3.30 34.23 5.58
N LYS A 316 3.11 35.30 6.36
CA LYS A 316 4.18 36.21 6.78
C LYS A 316 4.34 36.24 8.29
N PHE A 317 5.58 36.09 8.75
CA PHE A 317 5.96 36.01 10.17
C PHE A 317 6.31 37.39 10.77
N ASP A 318 5.52 38.41 10.44
CA ASP A 318 5.68 39.81 10.88
C ASP A 318 4.63 40.23 11.93
N GLY A 319 3.96 39.26 12.57
CA GLY A 319 2.96 39.49 13.62
C GLY A 319 1.60 39.99 13.12
N ARG A 320 1.38 40.08 11.79
CA ARG A 320 0.08 40.45 11.23
C ARG A 320 -1.04 39.47 11.61
N THR A 321 -2.26 39.98 11.72
CA THR A 321 -3.46 39.14 11.65
C THR A 321 -3.70 38.78 10.18
N ASN A 322 -3.91 37.50 9.90
CA ASN A 322 -4.19 36.96 8.57
C ASN A 322 -5.66 36.50 8.49
N LYS A 323 -6.25 36.51 7.29
CA LYS A 323 -7.61 35.99 7.06
C LYS A 323 -7.57 34.46 6.98
N GLY A 324 -8.61 33.79 7.46
CA GLY A 324 -8.63 32.33 7.42
C GLY A 324 -9.91 31.68 7.91
N VAL A 325 -10.01 30.37 7.69
CA VAL A 325 -11.11 29.52 8.13
C VAL A 325 -10.63 28.48 9.14
N SER A 326 -11.45 28.20 10.14
CA SER A 326 -11.18 27.19 11.17
C SER A 326 -11.99 25.93 10.90
N ARG A 327 -11.34 24.76 10.95
CA ARG A 327 -11.95 23.44 10.83
C ARG A 327 -11.47 22.55 12.00
N LYS A 328 -12.26 21.52 12.35
CA LYS A 328 -11.94 20.66 13.50
C LYS A 328 -12.19 19.18 13.20
N SER A 329 -11.19 18.34 13.48
CA SER A 329 -11.14 16.90 13.17
C SER A 329 -10.94 16.04 14.43
N PHE A 330 -11.10 14.72 14.33
CA PHE A 330 -11.21 13.78 15.46
C PHE A 330 -10.38 12.52 15.21
N GLY A 331 -9.14 12.53 15.69
CA GLY A 331 -8.16 11.46 15.53
C GLY A 331 -7.98 10.59 16.77
N GLY A 332 -6.88 9.83 16.76
CA GLY A 332 -6.56 8.79 17.74
C GLY A 332 -6.88 7.40 17.20
N VAL A 333 -5.93 6.47 17.31
CA VAL A 333 -6.05 5.13 16.71
C VAL A 333 -7.18 4.35 17.38
N ALA A 334 -7.14 4.25 18.71
CA ALA A 334 -8.23 3.65 19.50
C ALA A 334 -9.56 4.37 19.29
N ARG A 335 -9.58 5.70 19.28
CA ARG A 335 -10.78 6.51 19.03
C ARG A 335 -11.44 6.15 17.69
N ASN A 336 -10.65 5.99 16.63
CA ASN A 336 -11.15 5.65 15.30
C ASN A 336 -11.61 4.18 15.19
N ILE A 337 -10.92 3.26 15.86
CA ILE A 337 -11.35 1.85 15.95
C ILE A 337 -12.69 1.74 16.70
N ALA A 338 -12.82 2.37 17.86
CA ALA A 338 -14.05 2.37 18.65
C ALA A 338 -15.23 2.98 17.88
N ALA A 339 -15.02 4.11 17.20
CA ALA A 339 -16.03 4.73 16.35
C ALA A 339 -16.45 3.82 15.18
N SER A 340 -15.51 3.07 14.60
CA SER A 340 -15.78 2.13 13.50
C SER A 340 -16.57 0.90 13.98
N LEU A 341 -16.22 0.34 15.13
CA LEU A 341 -16.96 -0.79 15.74
C LEU A 341 -18.42 -0.42 16.05
N LEU A 342 -18.64 0.77 16.64
CA LEU A 342 -19.98 1.31 16.88
C LEU A 342 -20.75 1.53 15.56
N ALA A 343 -20.11 2.07 14.52
CA ALA A 343 -20.73 2.27 13.21
C ALA A 343 -21.09 0.95 12.49
N LEU A 344 -20.34 -0.13 12.74
CA LEU A 344 -20.65 -1.49 12.29
C LEU A 344 -21.74 -2.18 13.14
N GLY A 345 -22.26 -1.49 14.16
CA GLY A 345 -23.35 -1.96 15.03
C GLY A 345 -22.89 -2.79 16.23
N VAL A 346 -21.60 -2.82 16.57
CA VAL A 346 -21.08 -3.47 17.79
C VAL A 346 -21.38 -2.58 18.99
N GLY A 347 -22.66 -2.53 19.38
CA GLY A 347 -23.20 -1.52 20.31
C GLY A 347 -22.61 -1.57 21.73
N GLU A 348 -22.15 -2.75 22.16
CA GLU A 348 -21.49 -2.98 23.45
C GLU A 348 -19.98 -2.61 23.44
N THR A 349 -19.52 -1.81 22.47
CA THR A 349 -18.13 -1.32 22.42
C THR A 349 -17.86 -0.29 23.50
N LYS A 350 -16.91 -0.57 24.39
CA LYS A 350 -16.39 0.35 25.40
C LYS A 350 -15.09 0.98 24.91
N PHE A 351 -14.97 2.29 25.03
CA PHE A 351 -13.74 3.02 24.74
C PHE A 351 -13.17 3.63 26.03
N ILE A 352 -11.89 3.35 26.30
CA ILE A 352 -11.15 3.83 27.47
C ILE A 352 -10.01 4.73 26.95
N THR A 353 -10.02 5.98 27.38
CA THR A 353 -9.03 7.01 27.02
C THR A 353 -8.84 7.94 28.21
N VAL A 354 -7.65 8.53 28.33
CA VAL A 354 -7.45 9.73 29.15
C VAL A 354 -7.86 10.95 28.32
N VAL A 355 -8.41 11.97 28.96
CA VAL A 355 -8.86 13.24 28.37
C VAL A 355 -8.55 14.36 29.37
N GLY A 356 -8.46 15.62 28.92
CA GLY A 356 -8.16 16.74 29.82
C GLY A 356 -9.30 17.06 30.81
N ASP A 357 -9.07 18.00 31.71
CA ASP A 357 -10.15 18.74 32.41
C ASP A 357 -10.21 20.19 31.92
N ASP A 358 -10.33 20.32 30.61
CA ASP A 358 -10.51 21.58 29.91
C ASP A 358 -11.53 21.39 28.77
N GLN A 359 -11.73 22.40 27.93
CA GLN A 359 -12.65 22.29 26.80
C GLN A 359 -12.31 21.07 25.89
N PRO A 360 -11.03 20.85 25.51
CA PRO A 360 -10.47 19.60 24.97
C PRO A 360 -10.74 18.28 25.70
N GLY A 361 -10.94 18.29 27.01
CA GLY A 361 -11.45 17.11 27.71
C GLY A 361 -12.95 16.96 27.55
N LEU A 362 -13.67 17.96 28.06
CA LEU A 362 -15.11 18.00 28.21
C LEU A 362 -15.88 17.87 26.90
N GLU A 363 -15.36 18.42 25.82
CA GLU A 363 -16.01 18.33 24.52
C GLU A 363 -15.73 16.99 23.85
N ILE A 364 -14.56 16.35 24.05
CA ILE A 364 -14.25 15.02 23.48
C ILE A 364 -15.22 13.93 23.98
N PHE A 365 -16.03 14.26 24.98
CA PHE A 365 -17.18 13.52 25.48
C PHE A 365 -18.53 13.81 24.76
N ARG A 366 -18.58 14.42 23.54
CA ARG A 366 -19.85 14.85 22.88
C ARG A 366 -20.03 14.52 21.35
N SER A 367 -20.20 13.27 20.89
CA SER A 367 -19.91 12.87 19.47
C SER A 367 -19.38 11.45 19.00
N PHE A 368 -18.94 10.45 19.77
CA PHE A 368 -19.03 10.25 21.21
C PHE A 368 -18.52 11.41 22.03
N GLY A 369 -17.47 12.22 21.70
CA GLY A 369 -16.44 12.14 20.64
C GLY A 369 -16.33 13.29 19.58
N LYS A 370 -15.73 14.48 19.81
CA LYS A 370 -16.48 15.68 20.26
C LYS A 370 -15.68 16.98 20.63
N ASN A 371 -14.35 16.95 20.81
CA ASN A 371 -13.30 18.02 20.74
C ASN A 371 -12.20 17.90 21.82
N GLY A 372 -10.94 17.80 21.36
CA GLY A 372 -9.64 17.90 22.05
C GLY A 372 -8.78 19.08 21.56
N ARG A 373 -7.46 19.08 21.80
CA ARG A 373 -6.51 20.08 21.26
C ARG A 373 -5.16 19.50 20.81
N ILE A 374 -5.02 19.44 19.50
CA ILE A 374 -3.80 19.70 18.73
C ILE A 374 -4.11 20.95 17.89
N LYS A 375 -3.12 21.82 17.65
CA LYS A 375 -3.27 23.01 16.79
C LYS A 375 -2.39 22.86 15.56
N ILE A 376 -2.99 22.97 14.38
CA ILE A 376 -2.31 22.90 13.09
C ILE A 376 -2.59 24.19 12.32
N LEU A 377 -1.53 24.84 11.83
CA LEU A 377 -1.64 25.98 10.91
C LEU A 377 -1.30 25.51 9.49
N SER A 378 -2.23 25.71 8.57
CA SER A 378 -2.11 25.37 7.16
C SER A 378 -2.39 26.58 6.26
N ASP A 379 -1.88 26.54 5.03
CA ASP A 379 -2.10 27.60 4.04
C ASP A 379 -3.34 27.36 3.16
N ILE A 380 -3.51 28.20 2.13
CA ILE A 380 -4.61 28.13 1.17
C ILE A 380 -4.63 26.82 0.36
N ASN A 381 -3.48 26.19 0.14
CA ASN A 381 -3.35 24.90 -0.57
C ASN A 381 -3.67 23.72 0.37
N GLY A 382 -3.51 23.92 1.68
CA GLY A 382 -3.70 22.91 2.71
C GLY A 382 -2.40 22.29 3.23
N GLU A 383 -1.24 22.83 2.85
CA GLU A 383 0.04 22.37 3.39
C GLU A 383 0.15 22.70 4.88
N CYS A 384 0.71 21.80 5.69
CA CYS A 384 0.87 21.98 7.12
C CYS A 384 2.19 22.70 7.43
N HIS A 385 2.12 23.98 7.80
CA HIS A 385 3.30 24.81 8.13
C HIS A 385 3.72 24.65 9.60
N PHE A 386 2.78 24.43 10.52
CA PHE A 386 3.07 24.21 11.94
C PHE A 386 2.11 23.21 12.57
N GLY A 387 2.65 22.30 13.39
CA GLY A 387 1.87 21.42 14.26
C GLY A 387 2.32 21.55 15.70
N PHE A 388 1.38 21.84 16.61
CA PHE A 388 1.60 21.88 18.06
C PHE A 388 0.68 20.86 18.74
N GLY A 389 1.26 19.81 19.33
CA GLY A 389 0.54 18.74 20.01
C GLY A 389 0.95 18.62 21.47
N GLU A 390 -0.03 18.55 22.37
CA GLU A 390 0.14 18.33 23.80
C GLU A 390 -0.15 16.83 24.08
N MET A 391 0.88 15.98 23.98
CA MET A 391 0.72 14.52 24.05
C MET A 391 1.01 13.90 25.43
N ASP A 392 1.61 14.66 26.35
CA ASP A 392 2.07 14.15 27.65
C ASP A 392 0.94 13.55 28.51
N LEU A 393 -0.29 13.99 28.28
CA LEU A 393 -1.50 13.47 28.94
C LEU A 393 -1.81 12.00 28.59
N LEU A 394 -1.31 11.47 27.47
CA LEU A 394 -1.46 10.04 27.16
C LEU A 394 -0.56 9.17 28.07
N ASN A 395 0.54 9.73 28.59
CA ASN A 395 1.42 9.02 29.52
C ASN A 395 0.79 8.78 30.89
N SER A 396 -0.23 9.56 31.29
CA SER A 396 -0.97 9.34 32.55
C SER A 396 -2.11 8.31 32.43
N MET A 397 -2.10 7.48 31.37
CA MET A 397 -2.96 6.31 31.28
C MET A 397 -2.41 5.18 32.18
N GLU A 398 -2.59 5.35 33.49
CA GLU A 398 -2.07 4.50 34.57
C GLU A 398 -2.72 3.10 34.64
N PRO A 399 -2.03 2.07 35.16
CA PRO A 399 -2.59 0.71 35.31
C PRO A 399 -3.85 0.66 36.17
N ASN A 400 -4.01 1.61 37.11
CA ASN A 400 -5.21 1.70 37.96
C ASN A 400 -6.47 1.95 37.13
N LEU A 401 -6.40 2.72 36.04
CA LEU A 401 -7.55 2.95 35.15
C LEU A 401 -8.08 1.63 34.55
N VAL A 402 -7.19 0.66 34.32
CA VAL A 402 -7.53 -0.69 33.84
C VAL A 402 -8.17 -1.51 34.97
N ARG A 403 -7.57 -1.50 36.16
CA ARG A 403 -8.04 -2.21 37.37
C ARG A 403 -9.46 -1.77 37.77
N ASP A 404 -9.71 -0.46 37.80
CA ASP A 404 -11.02 0.11 38.13
C ASP A 404 -12.11 -0.29 37.11
N ASN A 405 -11.71 -0.50 35.85
CA ASN A 405 -12.59 -0.93 34.76
C ASN A 405 -12.59 -2.47 34.53
N ARG A 406 -11.92 -3.26 35.37
CA ARG A 406 -11.71 -4.72 35.22
C ARG A 406 -12.95 -5.52 34.81
N SER A 407 -14.10 -5.23 35.41
CA SER A 407 -15.38 -5.91 35.12
C SER A 407 -15.94 -5.68 33.70
N GLY A 408 -15.37 -4.73 32.94
CA GLY A 408 -15.60 -4.55 31.51
C GLY A 408 -14.69 -5.42 30.64
N PHE A 409 -13.46 -5.67 31.07
CA PHE A 409 -12.51 -6.57 30.39
C PHE A 409 -12.89 -8.04 30.56
N GLU A 410 -13.35 -8.43 31.75
CA GLU A 410 -13.87 -9.77 32.08
C GLU A 410 -15.05 -10.21 31.19
N LYS A 411 -15.74 -9.26 30.54
CA LYS A 411 -16.88 -9.50 29.63
C LYS A 411 -16.54 -9.27 28.16
N ALA A 412 -15.32 -8.83 27.86
CA ALA A 412 -14.89 -8.49 26.51
C ALA A 412 -14.65 -9.77 25.69
N LYS A 413 -15.14 -9.80 24.46
CA LYS A 413 -14.81 -10.84 23.47
C LYS A 413 -13.49 -10.55 22.76
N LEU A 414 -13.16 -9.27 22.64
CA LEU A 414 -11.89 -8.75 22.15
C LEU A 414 -11.50 -7.52 22.97
N ILE A 415 -10.21 -7.41 23.27
CA ILE A 415 -9.59 -6.18 23.77
C ILE A 415 -8.68 -5.66 22.66
N VAL A 416 -8.74 -4.37 22.38
CA VAL A 416 -7.89 -3.68 21.40
C VAL A 416 -7.07 -2.64 22.14
N LEU A 417 -5.75 -2.73 21.99
CA LEU A 417 -4.77 -1.80 22.55
C LEU A 417 -4.17 -0.94 21.45
N ASP A 418 -4.17 0.36 21.67
CA ASP A 418 -3.28 1.32 21.00
C ASP A 418 -1.84 1.17 21.53
N GLY A 419 -0.85 1.70 20.81
CA GLY A 419 0.56 1.69 21.24
C GLY A 419 0.94 2.83 22.19
N ASN A 420 -0.01 3.72 22.51
CA ASN A 420 0.19 4.93 23.32
C ASN A 420 0.15 4.75 24.86
N PRO A 421 -0.49 3.72 25.48
CA PRO A 421 -0.43 3.54 26.94
C PRO A 421 0.98 3.10 27.40
N SER A 422 1.29 3.29 28.69
CA SER A 422 2.57 2.84 29.26
C SER A 422 2.73 1.32 29.19
N LEU A 423 3.98 0.83 29.21
CA LEU A 423 4.26 -0.61 29.21
C LEU A 423 3.64 -1.34 30.42
N GLU A 424 3.59 -0.68 31.57
CA GLU A 424 2.95 -1.21 32.78
C GLU A 424 1.43 -1.36 32.60
N THR A 425 0.78 -0.38 31.97
CA THR A 425 -0.64 -0.42 31.64
C THR A 425 -0.95 -1.48 30.57
N ILE A 426 -0.09 -1.62 29.56
CA ILE A 426 -0.19 -2.69 28.55
C ILE A 426 -0.08 -4.07 29.22
N ASN A 427 0.87 -4.26 30.13
CA ASN A 427 1.04 -5.51 30.88
C ASN A 427 -0.17 -5.84 31.76
N GLU A 428 -0.72 -4.86 32.51
CA GLU A 428 -1.93 -5.05 33.33
C GLU A 428 -3.13 -5.51 32.47
N VAL A 429 -3.30 -4.93 31.28
CA VAL A 429 -4.37 -5.34 30.33
C VAL A 429 -4.13 -6.75 29.81
N ILE A 430 -2.88 -7.11 29.49
CA ILE A 430 -2.52 -8.48 29.06
C ILE A 430 -2.76 -9.48 30.19
N ASP A 431 -2.37 -9.18 31.42
CA ASP A 431 -2.60 -10.07 32.57
C ASP A 431 -4.09 -10.26 32.85
N ILE A 432 -4.91 -9.20 32.80
CA ILE A 432 -6.36 -9.31 32.90
C ILE A 432 -6.92 -10.14 31.73
N ALA A 433 -6.49 -9.88 30.49
CA ALA A 433 -6.94 -10.63 29.31
C ALA A 433 -6.61 -12.13 29.41
N VAL A 434 -5.39 -12.49 29.81
CA VAL A 434 -4.96 -13.88 30.02
C VAL A 434 -5.77 -14.56 31.12
N ASN A 435 -5.92 -13.91 32.29
CA ASN A 435 -6.72 -14.45 33.40
C ASN A 435 -8.20 -14.64 33.03
N CYS A 436 -8.74 -13.79 32.17
CA CYS A 436 -10.14 -13.85 31.71
C CYS A 436 -10.35 -14.71 30.45
N SER A 437 -9.28 -15.29 29.87
CA SER A 437 -9.30 -15.98 28.57
C SER A 437 -9.88 -15.11 27.44
N VAL A 438 -9.45 -13.85 27.35
CA VAL A 438 -9.83 -12.88 26.32
C VAL A 438 -8.63 -12.62 25.39
N PRO A 439 -8.82 -12.58 24.06
CA PRO A 439 -10.00 -13.05 23.32
C PRO A 439 -10.23 -14.55 23.47
N GLY A 440 -11.49 -14.98 23.40
CA GLY A 440 -11.91 -16.36 23.65
C GLY A 440 -11.26 -17.39 22.70
N LYS A 441 -10.90 -18.55 23.27
CA LYS A 441 -10.32 -19.73 22.59
C LYS A 441 -11.13 -20.18 21.37
#